data_AF-A0A075LU21-F1
#
_entry.id   AF-A0A075LU21-F1
#
_cell.length_a   1.000
_cell.length_b   1.000
_cell.length_c   1.000
_cell.angle_alpha   90.00
_cell.angle_beta   90.00
_cell.angle_gamma   90.00
#
_symmetry.space_group_name_H-M   'P 1'
#
loop_
_entity.id
_entity.type
_entity.pdbx_description
1 polymer ?
#
loop_
_entity_poly.entity_id
_entity_poly.type
_entity_poly.pdbx_seq_one_letter_code
_entity_poly.pdbx_strand_id
1 'polypeptide(L)'
;MTNRPRYTIRIYMGSKDKYIALSLWEAHIDNYGNFRPANVSMVIHNEDVEAKASLRTETAARLAAVLLNMVAEAEKLTMKERKKFAMEEKLEEQFLLEEEEEEIMDEVEEIEASVER
;
A
#
# COMPACT_ATOMS: atom_id res chain seq x y z
N MET A 1 9.65 8.81 -38.75
CA MET A 1 9.84 9.27 -37.36
C MET A 1 9.49 8.12 -36.45
N THR A 2 10.39 7.63 -35.59
CA THR A 2 10.03 6.60 -34.59
C THR A 2 9.08 7.22 -33.59
N ASN A 3 7.81 6.80 -33.63
CA ASN A 3 6.84 7.15 -32.59
C ASN A 3 7.40 6.68 -31.24
N ARG A 4 7.64 7.61 -30.32
CA ARG A 4 8.11 7.33 -28.96
C ARG A 4 7.07 7.91 -27.99
N PRO A 5 6.84 7.26 -26.84
CA PRO A 5 5.93 7.82 -25.86
C PRO A 5 6.50 9.13 -25.32
N ARG A 6 5.64 10.11 -25.12
CA ARG A 6 6.01 11.43 -24.59
C ARG A 6 6.50 11.33 -23.16
N TYR A 7 5.82 10.50 -22.37
CA TYR A 7 6.17 10.20 -20.99
C TYR A 7 5.94 8.72 -20.71
N THR A 8 6.81 8.13 -19.89
CA THR A 8 6.61 6.80 -19.32
C THR A 8 6.80 6.86 -17.81
N ILE A 9 5.79 6.43 -17.07
CA ILE A 9 5.84 6.26 -15.63
C ILE A 9 6.03 4.77 -15.34
N ARG A 10 6.97 4.41 -14.48
CA ARG A 10 7.15 3.04 -13.98
C ARG A 10 6.88 3.00 -12.49
N ILE A 11 5.96 2.13 -12.08
CA ILE A 11 5.61 1.89 -10.68
C ILE A 11 6.17 0.53 -10.30
N TYR A 12 7.16 0.50 -9.41
CA TYR A 12 7.80 -0.74 -8.94
C TYR A 12 7.04 -1.32 -7.75
N MET A 13 6.74 -2.61 -7.81
CA MET A 13 5.98 -3.37 -6.81
C MET A 13 6.93 -4.20 -5.94
N GLY A 14 7.94 -3.55 -5.35
CA GLY A 14 8.89 -4.16 -4.41
C GLY A 14 10.22 -4.65 -5.00
N SER A 15 10.32 -4.91 -6.31
CA SER A 15 11.59 -5.20 -6.98
C SER A 15 11.69 -4.48 -8.33
N LYS A 16 12.91 -4.33 -8.87
CA LYS A 16 13.12 -3.69 -10.18
C LYS A 16 12.47 -4.45 -11.33
N ASP A 17 12.28 -5.76 -11.18
CA ASP A 17 11.75 -6.64 -12.22
C ASP A 17 10.22 -6.82 -12.10
N LYS A 18 9.59 -6.22 -11.09
CA LYS A 18 8.13 -6.23 -10.89
C LYS A 18 7.62 -4.81 -10.99
N TYR A 19 7.12 -4.41 -12.16
CA TYR A 19 6.66 -3.05 -12.39
C TYR A 19 5.47 -2.94 -13.33
N ILE A 20 4.74 -1.83 -13.17
CA ILE A 20 3.72 -1.38 -14.11
C ILE A 20 4.27 -0.17 -14.85
N ALA A 21 4.40 -0.26 -16.17
CA ALA A 21 4.78 0.84 -17.04
C ALA A 21 3.55 1.45 -17.72
N LEU A 22 3.33 2.74 -17.54
CA LEU A 22 2.29 3.53 -18.19
C LEU A 22 2.97 4.49 -19.16
N SER A 23 2.68 4.37 -20.45
CA SER A 23 3.26 5.23 -21.49
C SER A 23 2.19 6.02 -22.21
N LEU A 24 2.39 7.34 -22.27
CA LEU A 24 1.50 8.26 -22.97
C LEU A 24 1.98 8.46 -24.40
N TRP A 25 1.14 8.11 -25.37
CA TRP A 25 1.42 8.26 -26.78
C TRP A 25 0.64 9.44 -27.34
N GLU A 26 1.31 10.25 -28.14
CA GLU A 26 0.65 11.32 -28.88
C GLU A 26 -0.05 10.77 -30.12
N ALA A 27 -1.03 11.55 -30.58
CA ALA A 27 -1.64 11.27 -31.87
C ALA A 27 -0.57 11.41 -32.97
N HIS A 28 -0.52 10.43 -33.86
CA HIS A 28 0.43 10.43 -34.97
C HIS A 28 -0.19 9.75 -36.19
N ILE A 29 0.41 9.98 -37.35
CA ILE A 29 0.11 9.24 -38.58
C ILE A 29 1.11 8.11 -38.67
N ASP A 30 0.62 6.88 -38.80
CA ASP A 30 1.51 5.72 -38.94
C ASP A 30 2.12 5.63 -40.35
N ASN A 31 3.06 4.70 -40.54
CA ASN A 31 3.75 4.52 -41.82
C ASN A 31 2.83 4.15 -42.99
N TYR A 32 1.58 3.76 -42.71
CA TYR A 32 0.56 3.40 -43.69
C TYR A 32 -0.43 4.54 -43.94
N GLY A 33 -0.19 5.72 -43.37
CA GLY A 33 -1.07 6.89 -43.51
C GLY A 33 -2.30 6.86 -42.61
N ASN A 34 -2.42 5.91 -41.67
CA ASN A 34 -3.57 5.86 -40.78
C ASN A 34 -3.35 6.79 -39.58
N PHE A 35 -4.38 7.57 -39.27
CA PHE A 35 -4.41 8.37 -38.05
C PHE A 35 -4.55 7.47 -36.82
N ARG A 36 -3.59 7.57 -35.91
CA ARG A 36 -3.62 6.92 -34.60
C ARG A 36 -3.91 7.97 -33.54
N PRO A 37 -5.02 7.86 -32.80
CA PRO A 37 -5.33 8.81 -31.74
C PRO A 37 -4.35 8.63 -30.56
N ALA A 38 -4.24 9.68 -29.75
CA ALA A 38 -3.49 9.63 -28.49
C ALA A 38 -4.05 8.52 -27.59
N ASN A 39 -3.16 7.77 -26.95
CA ASN A 39 -3.55 6.67 -26.09
C ASN A 39 -2.57 6.49 -24.92
N VAL A 40 -2.98 5.67 -23.95
CA VAL A 40 -2.14 5.24 -22.84
C VAL A 40 -1.95 3.73 -22.97
N SER A 41 -0.71 3.29 -23.09
CA SER A 41 -0.38 1.87 -23.02
C SER A 41 0.07 1.52 -21.61
N MET A 42 -0.48 0.45 -21.06
CA MET A 42 -0.08 -0.15 -19.80
C MET A 42 0.61 -1.49 -20.07
N VAL A 43 1.78 -1.68 -19.46
CA VAL A 43 2.51 -2.95 -19.47
C VAL A 43 2.76 -3.35 -18.02
N ILE A 44 2.23 -4.50 -17.61
CA ILE A 44 2.52 -5.10 -16.32
C ILE A 44 3.61 -6.13 -16.57
N HIS A 45 4.75 -5.96 -15.91
CA HIS A 45 5.85 -6.90 -15.93
C HIS A 45 5.98 -7.51 -14.54
N ASN A 46 5.80 -8.82 -14.45
CA ASN A 46 5.94 -9.56 -13.21
C ASN A 46 6.57 -10.93 -13.50
N GLU A 47 7.91 -10.99 -13.43
CA GLU A 47 8.70 -12.21 -13.70
C GLU A 47 8.32 -12.86 -15.05
N ASP A 48 7.41 -13.84 -15.03
CA ASP A 48 6.96 -14.60 -16.21
C ASP A 48 5.66 -14.09 -16.84
N VAL A 49 5.00 -13.10 -16.24
CA VAL A 49 3.71 -12.58 -16.70
C VAL A 49 3.89 -11.18 -17.29
N GLU A 50 3.63 -11.06 -18.60
CA GLU A 50 3.53 -9.79 -19.30
C GLU A 50 2.07 -9.55 -19.71
N ALA A 51 1.41 -8.56 -19.10
CA ALA A 51 0.09 -8.12 -19.53
C ALA A 51 0.19 -6.76 -20.22
N LYS A 52 -0.38 -6.64 -21.42
CA LYS A 52 -0.38 -5.42 -22.23
C LYS A 52 -1.80 -4.94 -22.46
N ALA A 53 -2.06 -3.67 -22.17
CA ALA A 53 -3.32 -3.01 -22.48
C ALA A 53 -3.06 -1.68 -23.20
N SER A 54 -3.89 -1.38 -24.20
CA SER A 54 -3.93 -0.07 -24.85
C SER A 54 -5.28 0.56 -24.57
N LEU A 55 -5.28 1.68 -23.87
CA LEU A 55 -6.47 2.35 -23.38
C LEU A 55 -6.57 3.72 -24.02
N ARG A 56 -7.80 4.16 -24.34
CA ARG A 56 -8.04 5.58 -24.62
C ARG A 56 -7.76 6.39 -23.36
N THR A 57 -7.33 7.63 -23.52
CA THR A 57 -6.93 8.51 -22.41
C THR A 57 -8.02 8.63 -21.34
N GLU A 58 -9.29 8.73 -21.74
CA GLU A 58 -10.42 8.78 -20.81
C GLU A 58 -10.56 7.49 -19.99
N THR A 59 -10.49 6.32 -20.63
CA THR A 59 -10.57 5.02 -19.96
C THR A 59 -9.39 4.82 -19.00
N ALA A 60 -8.19 5.23 -19.41
CA ALA A 60 -7.00 5.18 -18.56
C ALA A 60 -7.14 6.07 -17.32
N ALA A 61 -7.69 7.29 -17.48
CA ALA A 61 -7.93 8.19 -16.35
C ALA A 61 -8.95 7.61 -15.35
N ARG A 62 -10.04 7.02 -15.85
CA ARG A 62 -11.04 6.34 -15.01
C ARG A 62 -10.43 5.16 -14.26
N LEU A 63 -9.64 4.33 -14.94
CA LEU A 63 -8.95 3.19 -14.32
C LEU A 63 -7.98 3.65 -13.25
N ALA A 64 -7.18 4.68 -13.51
CA ALA A 64 -6.24 5.24 -12.53
C ALA A 64 -6.97 5.76 -11.29
N ALA A 65 -8.10 6.45 -11.45
CA ALA A 65 -8.91 6.91 -10.32
C ALA A 65 -9.43 5.75 -9.45
N VAL A 66 -9.91 4.68 -10.08
CA VAL A 66 -10.37 3.48 -9.37
C VAL A 66 -9.22 2.82 -8.60
N LEU A 67 -8.06 2.64 -9.24
CA LEU A 67 -6.90 2.02 -8.59
C LEU A 67 -6.37 2.84 -7.41
N LEU A 68 -6.29 4.17 -7.55
CA LEU A 68 -5.87 5.05 -6.45
C LEU A 68 -6.83 4.98 -5.26
N ASN A 69 -8.13 4.88 -5.51
CA ASN A 69 -9.11 4.69 -4.45
C ASN A 69 -8.94 3.34 -3.75
N MET A 70 -8.71 2.26 -4.50
CA MET A 70 -8.46 0.93 -3.92
C MET A 70 -7.20 0.93 -3.04
N VAL A 71 -6.13 1.60 -3.48
CA VAL A 71 -4.89 1.73 -2.69
C VAL A 71 -5.16 2.54 -1.41
N ALA A 72 -5.84 3.68 -1.50
CA ALA A 72 -6.17 4.48 -0.32
C ALA A 72 -7.05 3.73 0.68
N GLU A 73 -7.98 2.90 0.20
CA GLU A 73 -8.82 2.07 1.05
C GLU A 73 -8.03 0.94 1.72
N ALA A 74 -7.13 0.28 1.00
CA ALA A 74 -6.21 -0.71 1.56
C ALA A 74 -5.29 -0.09 2.63
N GLU A 75 -4.71 1.09 2.37
CA GLU A 75 -3.90 1.81 3.36
C GLU A 75 -4.71 2.14 4.61
N LYS A 76 -5.95 2.63 4.45
CA LYS A 76 -6.84 2.91 5.59
C LYS A 76 -7.09 1.68 6.45
N LEU A 77 -7.25 0.50 5.85
CA LEU A 77 -7.41 -0.76 6.57
C LEU A 77 -6.13 -1.10 7.35
N THR A 78 -4.96 -1.05 6.70
CA THR A 78 -3.69 -1.33 7.39
C THR A 78 -3.40 -0.35 8.54
N MET A 79 -3.76 0.93 8.39
CA MET A 79 -3.62 1.91 9.46
C MET A 79 -4.57 1.64 10.63
N LYS A 80 -5.79 1.17 10.36
CA LYS A 80 -6.73 0.75 11.42
C LYS A 80 -6.21 -0.47 12.17
N GLU A 81 -5.70 -1.46 11.46
CA GLU A 81 -5.10 -2.66 12.06
C GLU A 81 -3.90 -2.31 12.93
N ARG A 82 -2.98 -1.46 12.44
CA ARG A 82 -1.85 -0.96 13.26
C ARG A 82 -2.28 -0.25 14.53
N LYS A 83 -3.35 0.57 14.45
CA LYS A 83 -3.92 1.23 15.64
C LYS A 83 -4.54 0.25 16.62
N LYS A 84 -5.17 -0.83 16.12
CA LYS A 84 -5.74 -1.89 16.97
C LYS A 84 -4.64 -2.62 17.73
N PHE A 85 -3.59 -3.06 17.03
CA PHE A 85 -2.43 -3.70 17.66
C PHE A 85 -1.78 -2.82 18.73
N ALA A 86 -1.55 -1.53 18.43
CA ALA A 86 -0.96 -0.62 19.42
C ALA A 86 -1.85 -0.37 20.65
N MET A 87 -3.18 -0.49 20.52
CA MET A 87 -4.09 -0.42 21.67
C MET A 87 -4.08 -1.71 22.48
N GLU A 88 -4.04 -2.87 21.81
CA GLU A 88 -3.98 -4.18 22.46
C GLU A 88 -2.67 -4.34 23.25
N GLU A 89 -1.54 -3.98 22.66
CA GLU A 89 -0.22 -3.99 23.32
C GLU A 89 -0.19 -3.09 24.56
N LYS A 90 -0.75 -1.88 24.47
CA LYS A 90 -0.83 -0.96 25.61
C LYS A 90 -1.74 -1.48 26.73
N LEU A 91 -2.82 -2.18 26.39
CA LEU A 91 -3.71 -2.78 27.38
C LEU A 91 -3.04 -3.97 28.07
N GLU A 92 -2.32 -4.82 27.33
CA GLU A 92 -1.54 -5.92 27.91
C GLU A 92 -0.46 -5.40 28.86
N GLU A 93 0.26 -4.34 28.50
CA GLU A 93 1.22 -3.69 29.41
C GLU A 93 0.56 -3.16 30.69
N GLN A 94 -0.65 -2.58 30.59
CA GLN A 94 -1.36 -2.10 31.79
C GLN A 94 -1.78 -3.24 32.71
N PHE A 95 -2.27 -4.35 32.17
CA PHE A 95 -2.66 -5.51 32.97
C PHE A 95 -1.46 -6.11 33.71
N LEU A 96 -0.30 -6.24 33.05
CA LEU A 96 0.90 -6.76 33.69
C LEU A 96 1.38 -5.87 34.85
N LEU A 97 1.30 -4.55 34.69
CA LEU A 97 1.66 -3.61 35.75
C LEU A 97 0.67 -3.66 36.93
N GLU A 98 -0.63 -3.85 36.66
CA GLU A 98 -1.63 -4.03 37.71
C GLU A 98 -1.41 -5.32 38.49
N GLU A 99 -1.08 -6.43 37.82
CA GLU A 99 -0.73 -7.71 38.48
C GLU A 99 0.54 -7.58 39.34
N GLU A 100 1.59 -6.91 38.84
CA GLU A 100 2.81 -6.64 39.62
C GLU A 100 2.53 -5.74 40.85
N GLU A 101 1.65 -4.74 40.72
CA GLU A 101 1.30 -3.85 41.83
C GLU A 101 0.50 -4.60 42.91
N GLU A 102 -0.40 -5.51 42.52
CA GLU A 102 -1.16 -6.37 43.43
C GLU A 102 -0.24 -7.33 44.19
N GLU A 103 0.70 -8.00 43.50
CA GLU A 103 1.72 -8.85 44.15
C GLU A 103 2.57 -8.07 45.17
N ILE A 104 2.98 -6.85 44.83
CA ILE A 104 3.78 -6.00 45.74
C ILE A 104 2.95 -5.59 46.96
N MET A 105 1.67 -5.26 46.79
CA MET A 105 0.81 -4.92 47.94
C MET A 105 0.63 -6.10 48.89
N ASP A 106 0.41 -7.30 48.36
CA ASP A 106 0.28 -8.52 49.16
C ASP A 106 1.57 -8.80 49.96
N GLU A 107 2.75 -8.64 49.35
CA GLU A 107 4.04 -8.75 50.05
C GLU A 107 4.19 -7.71 51.17
N VAL A 108 3.76 -6.46 50.93
CA VAL A 108 3.82 -5.40 51.93
C VAL A 108 2.90 -5.70 53.11
N GLU A 109 1.67 -6.17 52.86
CA GLU A 109 0.74 -6.58 53.91
C GLU A 109 1.29 -7.75 54.75
N GLU A 110 1.93 -8.75 54.13
CA GLU A 110 2.57 -9.85 54.88
C GLU A 110 3.72 -9.34 55.76
N ILE A 111 4.53 -8.41 55.25
CA ILE A 111 5.63 -7.81 56.01
C ILE A 111 5.07 -7.00 57.20
N GLU A 112 4.07 -6.15 57.00
CA GLU A 112 3.46 -5.37 58.09
C GLU A 112 2.85 -6.29 59.17
N ALA A 113 2.13 -7.34 58.77
CA ALA A 113 1.58 -8.33 59.69
C ALA A 113 2.65 -9.11 60.48
N SER A 114 3.85 -9.27 59.92
CA SER A 114 5.00 -9.90 60.59
C SER A 114 5.69 -8.97 61.59
N VAL A 115 5.60 -7.66 61.40
CA VAL A 115 6.23 -6.62 62.23
C VAL A 115 5.34 -6.23 63.42
N GLU A 116 4.02 -6.37 63.31
CA GLU A 116 3.06 -6.10 64.42
C GLU A 116 2.92 -7.24 65.45
N ARG A 117 3.72 -8.31 65.36
CA ARG A 117 3.85 -9.37 66.38
C ARG A 117 5.09 -9.18 67.25
#